data_AF-A0A951RZ97-F1
#
_entry.id   AF-A0A951RZ97-F1
#
_cell.length_a   1.000
_cell.length_b   1.000
_cell.length_c   1.000
_cell.angle_alpha   90.00
_cell.angle_beta   90.00
_cell.angle_gamma   90.00
#
_symmetry.space_group_name_H-M   'P 1'
#
loop_
_entity.id
_entity.type
_entity.pdbx_description
1 polymer ?
#
loop_
_entity_poly.entity_id
_entity_poly.type
_entity_poly.pdbx_seq_one_letter_code
_entity_poly.pdbx_strand_id
1 'polypeptide(L)' 'MNFKSIIILLLLGLFIITCLQNIENVSMSLLFWKFEISKLLLLILTLIAGIVIGMIIPGVLKKAKEEKDQEKKQAAVK' A
#
# COMPACT_ATOMS: atom_id res chain seq x y z
N MET A 1 -19.96 -15.38 5.12
CA MET A 1 -18.82 -14.55 4.65
C MET A 1 -18.93 -13.19 5.31
N ASN A 2 -17.89 -12.73 6.02
CA ASN A 2 -17.93 -11.42 6.69
C ASN A 2 -17.88 -10.30 5.63
N PHE A 3 -18.57 -9.18 5.86
CA PHE A 3 -18.63 -8.05 4.91
C PHE A 3 -17.24 -7.57 4.47
N LYS A 4 -16.26 -7.61 5.39
CA LYS A 4 -14.84 -7.32 5.10
C LYS A 4 -14.26 -8.26 4.03
N SER A 5 -14.53 -9.55 4.12
CA SER A 5 -14.06 -10.55 3.14
C SER A 5 -14.71 -10.37 1.78
N ILE A 6 -15.99 -9.96 1.74
CA ILE A 6 -16.70 -9.64 0.49
C ILE A 6 -16.01 -8.47 -0.23
N ILE A 7 -15.72 -7.39 0.51
CA ILE A 7 -15.04 -6.21 -0.05
C ILE A 7 -13.65 -6.57 -0.59
N ILE A 8 -12.88 -7.35 0.17
CA ILE A 8 -11.53 -7.77 -0.24
C ILE A 8 -11.60 -8.60 -1.53
N LEU A 9 -12.53 -9.55 -1.61
CA LEU A 9 -12.70 -10.38 -2.80
C LEU A 9 -13.11 -9.54 -4.03
N LEU A 10 -14.00 -8.56 -3.84
CA LEU A 10 -14.44 -7.66 -4.89
C LEU A 10 -13.30 -6.75 -5.38
N LEU A 11 -12.51 -6.17 -4.47
CA LEU A 11 -11.31 -5.40 -4.79
C LEU A 11 -10.27 -6.24 -5.54
N LEU A 12 -10.06 -7.48 -5.11
CA LEU A 12 -9.11 -8.39 -5.76
C LEU A 12 -9.57 -8.74 -7.19
N GLY A 13 -10.86 -9.04 -7.38
CA GLY A 13 -11.42 -9.29 -8.70
C GLY A 13 -11.29 -8.07 -9.63
N LEU A 14 -11.60 -6.88 -9.12
CA LEU A 14 -11.46 -5.64 -9.88
C LEU A 14 -10.01 -5.38 -10.28
N PHE A 15 -9.06 -5.61 -9.36
CA PHE A 15 -7.63 -5.49 -9.63
C PHE A 15 -7.16 -6.45 -10.73
N ILE A 16 -7.61 -7.70 -10.70
CA ILE A 16 -7.28 -8.69 -11.75
C ILE A 16 -7.83 -8.23 -13.10
N ILE A 17 -9.06 -7.75 -13.17
CA ILE A 17 -9.66 -7.23 -14.40
C ILE A 17 -8.86 -6.04 -14.93
N THR A 18 -8.51 -5.09 -14.06
CA THR A 18 -7.64 -3.96 -14.42
C THR A 18 -6.29 -4.43 -14.95
N CYS A 19 -5.66 -5.42 -14.32
CA CYS A 19 -4.41 -6.01 -14.78
C CYS A 19 -4.53 -6.59 -16.19
N LEU A 20 -5.57 -7.39 -16.45
CA LEU A 20 -5.79 -8.01 -17.76
C LEU A 20 -6.07 -6.98 -18.86
N GLN A 21 -6.78 -5.90 -18.54
CA GLN A 21 -7.02 -4.80 -19.49
C GLN A 21 -5.76 -3.97 -19.77
N ASN A 22 -4.78 -3.96 -18.86
CA ASN A 22 -3.56 -3.15 -18.93
C ASN A 22 -2.32 -4.00 -19.23
N ILE A 23 -2.43 -5.02 -20.08
CA ILE A 23 -1.29 -5.87 -20.50
C ILE A 23 -0.35 -5.14 -21.48
N GLU A 24 -0.73 -3.96 -21.97
CA GLU A 24 0.07 -3.16 -22.90
C GLU A 24 1.42 -2.71 -22.31
N ASN A 25 2.44 -2.64 -23.17
CA ASN A 25 3.74 -2.08 -22.82
C ASN A 25 3.70 -0.55 -22.87
N VAL A 26 4.33 0.10 -21.89
CA VAL A 26 4.47 1.55 -21.85
C VAL A 26 5.94 1.92 -21.78
N SER A 27 6.34 2.90 -22.58
CA SER A 27 7.67 3.49 -22.50
C SER A 27 7.73 4.40 -21.28
N MET A 28 8.52 4.02 -20.28
CA MET A 28 8.75 4.80 -19.07
C MET A 28 10.12 5.50 -19.15
N SER A 29 10.17 6.76 -18.71
CA SER A 29 11.43 7.48 -18.49
C SER A 29 11.61 7.72 -17.00
N LEU A 30 12.73 7.27 -16.44
CA LEU A 30 13.04 7.33 -15.01
C LEU A 30 14.38 8.06 -14.83
N LEU A 31 14.34 9.32 -14.40
CA LEU A 31 15.44 10.28 -14.40
C LEU A 31 16.15 10.41 -15.75
N PHE A 32 17.10 9.51 -16.05
CA PHE A 32 17.86 9.46 -17.30
C PHE A 32 17.70 8.13 -18.06
N TRP A 33 16.98 7.16 -17.50
CA TRP A 33 16.78 5.85 -18.10
C TRP A 33 15.47 5.79 -18.86
N LYS A 34 15.52 5.28 -20.09
CA LYS A 34 14.33 4.98 -20.88
C LYS A 34 14.23 3.46 -21.01
N PHE A 35 13.11 2.91 -20.62
CA PHE A 35 12.86 1.48 -20.74
C PHE A 35 11.38 1.23 -21.00
N GLU A 36 11.09 0.12 -21.68
CA GLU A 36 9.73 -0.34 -21.87
C GLU A 36 9.40 -1.37 -20.81
N ILE A 37 8.30 -1.13 -20.10
CA ILE A 37 7.80 -2.04 -19.07
C ILE A 37 6.32 -2.28 -19.33
N SER A 38 5.82 -3.47 -19.03
CA SER A 38 4.38 -3.72 -19.12
C SER A 38 3.66 -2.90 -18.04
N LYS A 39 2.54 -2.26 -18.41
CA LYS A 39 1.68 -1.56 -17.43
C LYS A 39 1.21 -2.54 -16.34
N LEU A 40 1.00 -3.81 -16.71
CA LEU A 40 0.75 -4.90 -15.77
C LEU A 40 1.83 -5.02 -14.68
N LEU A 41 3.10 -5.06 -15.06
CA LEU A 41 4.20 -5.18 -14.10
C LEU A 41 4.25 -3.95 -13.18
N LEU A 42 3.99 -2.76 -13.73
CA LEU A 42 3.90 -1.52 -12.95
C LEU A 42 2.76 -1.56 -11.92
N LEU A 43 1.58 -2.08 -12.29
CA LEU A 43 0.44 -2.26 -11.39
C LEU A 43 0.76 -3.27 -10.28
N ILE A 44 1.41 -4.37 -10.60
CA ILE A 44 1.83 -5.38 -9.61
C ILE A 44 2.81 -4.78 -8.60
N LEU A 45 3.84 -4.06 -9.08
CA LEU A 45 4.81 -3.38 -8.21
C LEU A 45 4.13 -2.35 -7.31
N THR A 46 3.17 -1.61 -7.84
CA THR A 46 2.38 -0.63 -7.07
C THR A 46 1.55 -1.31 -5.98
N LEU A 47 0.92 -2.45 -6.28
CA LEU A 47 0.17 -3.22 -5.29
C LEU A 47 1.09 -3.73 -4.17
N ILE A 48 2.25 -4.30 -4.53
CA ILE A 48 3.23 -4.77 -3.54
C ILE A 48 3.68 -3.62 -2.65
N ALA A 49 4.03 -2.46 -3.22
CA ALA A 49 4.41 -1.28 -2.45
C ALA A 49 3.29 -0.84 -1.50
N GLY A 50 2.04 -0.81 -1.98
CA GLY A 50 0.87 -0.50 -1.15
C GLY A 50 0.67 -1.47 0.01
N ILE A 51 0.85 -2.77 -0.22
CA ILE A 51 0.76 -3.81 0.82
C ILE A 51 1.88 -3.62 1.86
N VAL A 52 3.12 -3.41 1.43
CA VAL A 52 4.27 -3.18 2.33
C VAL A 52 4.03 -1.93 3.19
N ILE A 53 3.63 -0.82 2.58
CA ILE A 53 3.29 0.42 3.29
C ILE A 53 2.14 0.18 4.28
N GLY A 54 1.08 -0.52 3.85
CA GLY A 54 -0.06 -0.86 4.69
C GLY A 54 0.29 -1.73 5.90
N MET A 55 1.31 -2.59 5.78
CA MET A 55 1.82 -3.38 6.91
C MET A 55 2.67 -2.56 7.88
N ILE A 56 3.40 -1.55 7.39
CA ILE A 56 4.29 -0.72 8.22
C ILE A 56 3.52 0.34 9.02
N ILE A 57 2.50 0.96 8.41
CA ILE A 57 1.73 2.08 9.00
C ILE A 57 1.22 1.79 10.44
N PRO A 58 0.57 0.65 10.74
CA PRO A 58 0.06 0.37 12.09
C PRO A 58 1.16 0.33 13.16
N GLY A 59 2.34 -0.18 12.81
CA GLY A 59 3.49 -0.24 13.72
C GLY A 59 4.01 1.15 14.08
N VAL A 60 4.12 2.04 13.09
CA VAL A 60 4.56 3.43 13.30
C VAL A 60 3.52 4.23 14.11
N LEU A 61 2.24 4.10 13.78
CA LEU A 61 1.16 4.80 14.49
C LEU A 61 1.01 4.33 15.94
N LYS A 62 1.18 3.04 16.21
CA LYS A 62 1.11 2.49 17.57
C LYS A 62 2.25 3.01 18.44
N LYS A 63 3.48 3.03 17.92
CA LYS A 63 4.66 3.58 18.62
C LYS A 63 4.48 5.06 18.95
N ALA A 64 4.02 5.86 17.99
CA ALA A 64 3.76 7.28 18.20
C ALA A 64 2.68 7.56 19.26
N LYS A 65 1.67 6.68 19.36
CA LYS A 65 0.63 6.78 20.39
C LYS A 65 1.17 6.42 21.79
N GLU A 66 1.99 5.37 21.88
CA GLU A 66 2.61 4.94 23.15
C GLU A 66 3.55 6.01 23.71
N GLU A 67 4.35 6.66 22.86
CA GLU A 67 5.23 7.76 23.25
C GLU A 67 4.43 8.96 23.82
N LYS A 68 3.33 9.35 23.17
CA LYS A 68 2.45 10.42 23.66
C LYS A 68 1.73 10.07 24.97
N ASP A 69 1.32 8.81 25.13
CA ASP A 69 0.65 8.35 26.36
C ASP A 69 1.64 8.29 27.54
N GLN A 70 2.94 8.06 27.30
CA GLN A 70 3.97 8.14 28.34
C GLN A 70 4.32 9.58 28.74
N GLU A 71 4.44 10.50 27.77
CA GLU A 71 4.71 11.91 28.04
C GLU A 71 3.61 12.55 28.91
N LYS A 72 2.34 12.25 28.62
CA LYS A 72 1.20 12.70 29.45
C LYS A 72 1.23 12.15 30.89
N LYS A 73 1.65 10.89 31.07
CA LYS A 73 1.76 10.29 32.41
C LYS A 73 2.87 10.93 33.23
N GLN A 74 4.00 11.27 32.61
CA GLN A 74 5.11 11.96 33.29
C GLN A 74 4.75 13.40 33.66
N ALA A 75 3.95 14.09 32.84
CA ALA A 75 3.47 15.45 33.14
C ALA A 75 2.39 15.50 34.25
N ALA A 76 1.63 14.43 34.48
CA ALA A 76 0.58 14.38 35.50
C ALA A 76 1.09 13.99 36.91
N VAL A 77 2.32 13.45 37.01
CA VAL A 77 2.95 13.04 38.28
C VAL A 77 3.89 14.13 38.83
N LYS A 78 4.15 15.18 38.05
CA LYS A 78 5.04 16.30 38.38
C LYS A 78 4.23 17.51 38.81
#